data_AF-A0A355CJM7-F1
#
_entry.id   AF-A0A355CJM7-F1
#
_cell.length_a   1.000
_cell.length_b   1.000
_cell.length_c   1.000
_cell.angle_alpha   90.00
_cell.angle_beta   90.00
_cell.angle_gamma   90.00
#
_symmetry.space_group_name_H-M   'P 1'
#
loop_
_entity.id
_entity.type
_entity.pdbx_description
1 polymer ?
#
loop_
_entity_poly.entity_id
_entity_poly.type
_entity_poly.pdbx_seq_one_letter_code
_entity_poly.pdbx_strand_id
1 'polypeptide(L)' 'MHPERPLKLALTLGDPAGIGPEVILKALAEQPSLSKRRSLSEVEVLRVTTIGSRLILQQTYDKLRS' A
#
# COMPACT_ATOMS: atom_id res chain seq x y z
N MET A 1 -27.66 0.45 -10.93
CA MET A 1 -26.55 -0.07 -10.09
C MET A 1 -25.47 0.99 -10.01
N HIS A 2 -25.15 1.49 -8.82
CA HIS A 2 -23.93 2.28 -8.65
C HIS A 2 -22.74 1.32 -8.75
N PRO A 3 -21.73 1.58 -9.60
CA PRO A 3 -20.49 0.84 -9.50
C PRO A 3 -19.94 1.06 -8.09
N GLU A 4 -19.79 -0.03 -7.34
CA GLU A 4 -19.24 -0.04 -5.98
C GLU A 4 -17.97 0.81 -5.95
N ARG A 5 -17.99 1.90 -5.18
CA ARG A 5 -16.84 2.79 -5.09
C ARG A 5 -15.75 2.05 -4.32
N PRO A 6 -14.49 2.04 -4.81
CA PRO A 6 -13.41 1.39 -4.11
C PRO A 6 -13.22 2.02 -2.72
N LEU A 7 -13.10 1.18 -1.69
CA LEU A 7 -12.69 1.63 -0.36
C LEU A 7 -11.33 2.31 -0.49
N LYS A 8 -11.20 3.52 0.06
CA LYS A 8 -9.96 4.31 -0.01
C LYS A 8 -9.27 4.29 1.35
N LEU A 9 -8.06 3.76 1.39
CA LEU A 9 -7.24 3.70 2.59
C LEU A 9 -6.01 4.57 2.44
N ALA A 10 -5.89 5.59 3.30
CA ALA A 10 -4.69 6.38 3.44
C ALA A 10 -3.79 5.76 4.52
N LEU A 11 -2.57 5.39 4.15
CA LEU A 11 -1.56 4.85 5.07
C LEU A 11 -0.47 5.90 5.30
N THR A 12 -0.33 6.40 6.51
CA THR A 12 0.78 7.30 6.85
C THR A 12 2.06 6.49 7.08
N LEU A 13 3.22 7.04 6.72
CA LEU A 13 4.51 6.37 6.97
C LEU A 13 4.86 6.27 8.46
N GLY A 14 4.26 7.12 9.30
CA GLY A 14 4.64 7.24 10.71
C GLY A 14 6.02 7.91 10.87
N ASP A 15 6.77 7.48 11.88
CA ASP A 15 8.15 7.91 12.12
C ASP A 15 9.10 7.34 11.05
N PRO A 16 9.84 8.17 10.30
CA PRO A 16 10.83 7.73 9.32
C PRO A 16 11.95 6.84 9.87
N ALA A 17 12.29 6.96 11.16
CA ALA A 17 13.29 6.13 11.82
C ALA A 17 12.71 4.82 12.37
N GLY A 18 11.38 4.69 12.40
CA GLY A 18 10.68 3.49 12.84
C GLY A 18 10.50 2.46 11.73
N ILE A 19 9.78 1.38 12.05
CA ILE A 19 9.55 0.25 11.12
C ILE A 19 8.41 0.48 10.12
N GLY A 20 7.67 1.59 10.25
CA GLY A 20 6.47 1.88 9.44
C GLY A 20 6.71 1.76 7.92
N PRO A 21 7.76 2.41 7.36
CA PRO A 21 8.07 2.29 5.93
C PRO A 21 8.34 0.85 5.47
N GLU A 22 8.98 0.03 6.29
CA GLU A 22 9.29 -1.37 5.98
C GLU A 22 8.02 -2.23 5.96
N VAL A 23 7.18 -2.09 6.99
CA VAL A 23 5.91 -2.83 7.10
C VAL A 23 5.00 -2.51 5.91
N ILE A 24 4.92 -1.24 5.51
CA ILE A 24 4.12 -0.82 4.35
C ILE A 24 4.63 -1.48 3.07
N LEU A 25 5.94 -1.48 2.83
CA LEU A 25 6.51 -2.09 1.62
C LEU A 25 6.27 -3.60 1.56
N LYS A 26 6.46 -4.31 2.68
CA LYS A 26 6.21 -5.75 2.79
C LYS A 26 4.74 -6.07 2.54
N ALA A 27 3.82 -5.36 3.18
CA ALA A 27 2.39 -5.55 3.00
C ALA A 27 1.93 -5.29 1.54
N LEU A 28 2.48 -4.26 0.88
CA LEU A 28 2.18 -3.97 -0.52
C LEU A 28 2.78 -5.02 -1.48
N ALA A 29 3.89 -5.65 -1.12
CA ALA A 29 4.51 -6.71 -1.91
C ALA A 29 3.76 -8.06 -1.82
N GLU A 30 3.22 -8.38 -0.64
CA GLU A 30 2.55 -9.66 -0.37
C GLU A 30 1.10 -9.73 -0.85
N GLN A 31 0.48 -8.61 -1.25
CA GLN A 31 -0.93 -8.60 -1.68
C GLN A 31 -1.11 -8.26 -3.18
N PRO A 32 -1.24 -9.27 -4.07
CA PRO A 32 -1.67 -9.08 -5.46
C PRO A 32 -3.07 -8.47 -5.58
N SER A 33 -3.90 -8.60 -4.53
CA SER A 33 -5.29 -8.13 -4.44
C SER A 33 -5.43 -6.64 -4.09
N LEU A 34 -4.42 -6.00 -3.47
CA LEU A 34 -4.43 -4.53 -3.26
C LEU A 34 -4.18 -3.74 -4.53
N SER A 35 -3.54 -4.37 -5.52
CA SER A 35 -3.01 -3.71 -6.71
C SER A 35 -3.67 -4.19 -8.01
N LYS A 36 -4.33 -5.36 -8.04
CA LYS A 36 -5.11 -5.80 -9.21
C LYS A 36 -6.59 -5.43 -9.08
N ARG A 37 -7.05 -4.59 -10.00
CA ARG A 37 -8.46 -4.51 -10.41
C ARG A 37 -8.87 -5.87 -11.00
N ARG A 38 -9.29 -6.83 -10.18
CA ARG A 38 -10.06 -7.99 -10.67
C ARG A 38 -11.47 -7.88 -10.09
N SER A 39 -12.39 -7.47 -10.95
CA SER A 39 -13.78 -7.93 -10.86
C SER A 39 -13.75 -9.40 -11.33
N LEU A 40 -14.41 -10.38 -10.76
CA LEU A 40 -15.72 -10.52 -10.10
C LEU A 40 -15.49 -11.61 -9.03
N SER A 41 -15.95 -11.61 -7.79
CA SER A 41 -17.12 -11.08 -7.09
C SER A 41 -16.72 -11.06 -5.60
N GLU A 42 -17.17 -10.08 -4.81
CA GLU A 42 -16.95 -9.96 -3.35
C GLU A 42 -15.57 -9.50 -2.82
N VAL A 43 -14.68 -8.96 -3.66
CA VAL A 43 -13.51 -8.22 -3.16
C VAL A 43 -13.71 -6.74 -3.47
N GLU A 44 -14.06 -5.96 -2.45
CA GLU A 44 -14.00 -4.50 -2.52
C GLU A 44 -12.61 -4.10 -3.03
N VAL A 45 -12.56 -3.40 -4.17
CA VAL A 45 -11.30 -2.90 -4.73
C VAL A 45 -10.73 -1.88 -3.73
N LEU A 46 -9.77 -2.28 -2.91
CA LEU A 46 -9.11 -1.39 -1.96
C LEU A 46 -8.08 -0.53 -2.68
N ARG A 47 -8.29 0.80 -2.67
CA ARG A 47 -7.29 1.76 -3.13
C ARG A 47 -6.46 2.23 -1.95
N VAL A 48 -5.21 1.79 -1.89
CA VAL A 48 -4.24 2.25 -0.89
C VAL A 48 -3.49 3.47 -1.41
N THR A 49 -3.33 4.49 -0.56
CA THR A 49 -2.50 5.68 -0.81
C THR A 49 -1.57 5.89 0.36
N THR A 50 -0.27 5.79 0.12
CA THR A 50 0.75 6.07 1.15
C THR A 50 0.99 7.58 1.26
N ILE A 51 1.00 8.12 2.48
CA ILE A 51 1.21 9.53 2.78
C ILE A 51 2.50 9.69 3.59
N GLY A 52 3.47 10.42 3.03
CA GLY A 52 4.75 10.73 3.67
C GLY A 52 5.86 10.99 2.65
N SER A 53 7.12 10.86 3.07
CA SER A 53 8.29 11.06 2.21
C SER A 53 8.53 9.87 1.27
N ARG A 54 8.44 10.12 -0.04
CA ARG A 54 8.82 9.14 -1.07
C ARG A 54 10.29 8.71 -0.96
N LEU A 55 11.18 9.61 -0.56
CA LEU A 55 12.60 9.31 -0.41
C LEU A 55 12.84 8.25 0.66
N ILE A 56 12.19 8.37 1.82
CA ILE A 56 12.30 7.39 2.91
C ILE A 56 11.79 6.03 2.43
N LEU A 57 10.63 6.00 1.78
CA LEU A 57 10.07 4.76 1.26
C LEU A 57 11.00 4.08 0.23
N GLN A 58 11.64 4.86 -0.66
CA GLN A 58 12.60 4.33 -1.62
C GLN A 58 13.87 3.81 -0.95
N GLN A 59 14.44 4.56 -0.01
CA GLN A 59 15.64 4.13 0.73
C GLN A 59 15.39 2.84 1.53
N THR A 60 14.21 2.71 2.15
CA THR A 60 13.82 1.47 2.84
C THR A 60 13.68 0.32 1.85
N TYR A 61 13.06 0.56 0.68
CA TYR A 61 12.96 -0.46 -0.37
C TYR A 61 14.34 -0.95 -0.84
N ASP A 62 15.27 -0.03 -1.08
CA ASP A 62 16.62 -0.36 -1.54
C ASP A 62 17.37 -1.21 -0.49
N LYS A 63 17.23 -0.87 0.81
CA LYS A 63 17.79 -1.64 1.93
C LYS A 63 17.19 -3.05 2.07
N LEU A 64 15.91 -3.24 1.72
CA LEU A 64 15.24 -4.55 1.81
C LEU A 64 15.60 -5.48 0.64
N ARG A 65 16.25 -4.97 -0.41
CA ARG A 65 16.62 -5.72 -1.61
C ARG A 65 18.11 -6.03 -1.73
N SER A 66 18.94 -5.56 -0.81
CA SER A 66 20.35 -5.96 -0.67
C SER A 66 20.46 -7.32 0.00
#